data_AF-A0A6B2S656-F1
#
_entry.id   AF-A0A6B2S656-F1
#
_cell.length_a   1.000
_cell.length_b   1.000
_cell.length_c   1.000
_cell.angle_alpha   90.00
_cell.angle_beta   90.00
_cell.angle_gamma   90.00
#
_symmetry.space_group_name_H-M   'P 1'
#
loop_
_entity.id
_entity.type
_entity.pdbx_description
1 polymer ?
#
loop_
_entity_poly.entity_id
_entity_poly.type
_entity_poly.pdbx_seq_one_letter_code
_entity_poly.pdbx_strand_id
1 'polypeptide(L)'
;IDRIGGAERAPSWWRRLYETLAGVDPDRLSGLPVPLASGRTAVGPRQVLLPLADTPADLARLGLKVAHPDAAHPLLEKLGALPATPRAVLTTPQVRAAVAASMDAGEIWYDDEDQGALGADDLADVVLALVREAELEPGDEPWLAALALPDEDGETVPAGELVLPGSPFAEIMHEGELAFCDAGLAERWGEQPLTACGVLATFALVRTTDVVLDPDELEPREGDFAEPDDAGLLDAVDVWCEDVLDQLEQGPVPPVATEIVAVRDLELVDDDAWPQALALLSRPPLRDALTQPVRVLLPDGTTESVRSYTAWWLRGHPVLGGRRPAGLRAAGGDPLLAGLYDEADATGFEDEQVLRALGVRTSVAALLDEPGGAAELLTRLADPDRAVSARQLHALYGELARLDPEQVTLPDELRAVVDGEVRVVDAADALVADAPDLLPLTSGAALLPVAPDRAAELAELLQVGRLSESVEAEVTTAGDEHQVPDAVRALLGPDTPRTYIEHEELLANGVELDWHRTRDGVLHAATLEGVAAGLAWAAGQWPRRFEVAALIEDPSRTEELERDRWFD
;
A
#
# COMPACT_ATOMS: atom_id res chain seq x y z
N ILE A 1 -45.63 24.48 -34.30
CA ILE A 1 -45.06 23.12 -34.36
C ILE A 1 -46.11 22.12 -34.82
N ASP A 2 -47.30 22.11 -34.21
CA ASP A 2 -48.39 21.17 -34.54
C ASP A 2 -48.77 21.12 -36.03
N ARG A 3 -48.66 22.25 -36.75
CA ARG A 3 -48.97 22.33 -38.19
C ARG A 3 -47.90 21.74 -39.12
N ILE A 4 -46.70 21.43 -38.59
CA ILE A 4 -45.54 20.96 -39.38
C ILE A 4 -45.02 19.59 -38.92
N GLY A 5 -45.56 19.00 -37.85
CA GLY A 5 -45.11 17.73 -37.26
C GLY A 5 -45.24 16.46 -38.12
N GLY A 6 -45.74 16.57 -39.36
CA GLY A 6 -45.81 15.47 -40.33
C GLY A 6 -45.62 15.95 -41.77
N ALA A 7 -44.95 17.09 -41.96
CA ALA A 7 -44.74 17.66 -43.29
C ALA A 7 -43.52 17.01 -43.97
N GLU A 8 -43.73 16.32 -45.10
CA GLU A 8 -42.63 15.85 -45.94
C GLU A 8 -42.08 17.00 -46.78
N ARG A 9 -40.89 17.49 -46.41
CA ARG A 9 -40.20 18.62 -47.07
C ARG A 9 -38.72 18.30 -47.22
N ALA A 10 -38.12 18.86 -48.27
CA ALA A 10 -36.68 18.74 -48.48
C ALA A 10 -35.87 19.32 -47.30
N PRO A 11 -34.74 18.71 -46.91
CA PRO A 11 -33.87 19.18 -45.81
C PRO A 11 -33.50 20.67 -45.88
N SER A 12 -33.20 21.20 -47.07
CA SER A 12 -32.89 22.63 -47.28
C SER A 12 -34.07 23.58 -47.04
N TRP A 13 -35.31 23.08 -47.07
CA TRP A 13 -36.49 23.85 -46.65
C TRP A 13 -36.53 24.00 -45.13
N TRP A 14 -36.21 22.93 -44.40
CA TRP A 14 -36.13 22.95 -42.94
C TRP A 14 -35.03 23.89 -42.43
N ARG A 15 -33.85 23.89 -43.06
CA ARG A 15 -32.78 24.84 -42.73
C ARG A 15 -33.24 26.30 -42.83
N ARG A 16 -33.97 26.65 -43.91
CA ARG A 16 -34.53 28.00 -44.08
C ARG A 16 -35.58 28.32 -43.02
N LEU A 17 -36.40 27.36 -42.62
CA LEU A 17 -37.34 27.53 -41.51
C LEU A 17 -36.58 27.82 -40.21
N TYR A 18 -35.52 27.07 -39.91
CA TYR A 18 -34.71 27.28 -38.71
C TYR A 18 -34.08 28.68 -38.69
N GLU A 19 -33.57 29.16 -39.83
CA GLU A 19 -33.05 30.52 -39.98
C GLU A 19 -34.13 31.56 -39.61
N THR A 20 -35.37 31.40 -40.10
CA THR A 20 -36.46 32.35 -39.79
C THR A 20 -36.92 32.32 -38.33
N LEU A 21 -36.61 31.25 -37.59
CA LEU A 21 -36.94 31.09 -36.18
C LEU A 21 -35.83 31.58 -35.26
N ALA A 22 -34.74 32.13 -35.81
CA ALA A 22 -33.67 32.73 -35.02
C ALA A 22 -34.21 33.87 -34.13
N GLY A 23 -33.95 33.79 -32.83
CA GLY A 23 -34.41 34.78 -31.83
C GLY A 23 -35.78 34.50 -31.22
N VAL A 24 -36.46 33.42 -31.62
CA VAL A 24 -37.65 32.92 -30.93
C VAL A 24 -37.24 32.22 -29.63
N ASP A 25 -38.08 32.36 -28.61
CA ASP A 25 -37.96 31.69 -27.31
C ASP A 25 -37.77 30.16 -27.48
N PRO A 26 -36.62 29.59 -27.05
CA PRO A 26 -36.27 28.18 -27.19
C PRO A 26 -37.32 27.20 -26.64
N ASP A 27 -38.01 27.56 -25.55
CA ASP A 27 -39.00 26.69 -24.91
C ASP A 27 -40.20 26.42 -25.83
N ARG A 28 -40.47 27.33 -26.76
CA ARG A 28 -41.54 27.19 -27.77
C ARG A 28 -41.13 26.35 -28.98
N LEU A 29 -39.86 25.95 -29.05
CA LEU A 29 -39.25 25.26 -30.20
C LEU A 29 -38.81 23.81 -29.89
N SER A 30 -39.12 23.29 -28.70
CA SER A 30 -38.68 21.97 -28.24
C SER A 30 -39.12 20.79 -29.12
N GLY A 31 -40.30 20.87 -29.74
CA GLY A 31 -40.84 19.84 -30.64
C GLY A 31 -40.56 20.06 -32.13
N LEU A 32 -39.59 20.91 -32.48
CA LEU A 32 -39.31 21.24 -33.88
C LEU A 32 -38.82 19.99 -34.65
N PRO A 33 -39.48 19.59 -35.75
CA PRO A 33 -39.06 18.41 -36.51
C PRO A 33 -37.66 18.58 -37.09
N VAL A 34 -36.83 17.54 -37.03
CA VAL A 34 -35.46 17.54 -37.58
C VAL A 34 -35.30 16.41 -38.60
N PRO A 35 -35.09 16.72 -39.89
CA PRO A 35 -34.76 15.71 -40.90
C PRO A 35 -33.43 15.04 -40.55
N LEU A 36 -33.39 13.71 -40.62
CA LEU A 36 -32.21 12.92 -40.33
C LEU A 36 -31.54 12.42 -41.62
N ALA A 37 -30.25 12.11 -41.54
CA ALA A 37 -29.49 11.50 -42.63
C ALA A 37 -30.06 10.12 -43.04
N SER A 38 -30.69 9.41 -42.10
CA SER A 38 -31.41 8.14 -42.36
C SER A 38 -32.70 8.29 -43.16
N GLY A 39 -33.08 9.52 -43.55
CA GLY A 39 -34.35 9.81 -44.23
C GLY A 39 -35.57 9.89 -43.30
N ARG A 40 -35.41 9.53 -42.02
CA ARG A 40 -36.42 9.70 -40.97
C ARG A 40 -36.47 11.16 -40.49
N THR A 41 -37.48 11.51 -39.69
CA THR A 41 -37.58 12.82 -39.02
C THR A 41 -37.67 12.62 -37.52
N ALA A 42 -36.80 13.28 -36.75
CA ALA A 42 -36.86 13.32 -35.30
C ALA A 42 -37.90 14.33 -34.82
N VAL A 43 -38.54 14.03 -33.69
CA VAL A 43 -39.46 14.94 -33.00
C VAL A 43 -38.67 15.74 -31.97
N GLY A 44 -38.20 16.91 -32.38
CA GLY A 44 -37.37 17.78 -31.56
C GLY A 44 -35.86 17.61 -31.82
N PRO A 45 -35.05 18.65 -31.53
CA PRO A 45 -33.61 18.66 -31.73
C PRO A 45 -32.80 18.00 -30.59
N ARG A 46 -33.41 17.74 -29.43
CA ARG A 46 -32.72 17.05 -28.34
C ARG A 46 -32.35 15.63 -28.76
N GLN A 47 -31.14 15.19 -28.39
CA GLN A 47 -30.56 13.89 -28.79
C GLN A 47 -30.34 13.75 -30.30
N VAL A 48 -30.34 14.86 -31.06
CA VAL A 48 -29.91 14.88 -32.47
C VAL A 48 -28.45 15.32 -32.53
N LEU A 49 -27.66 14.60 -33.31
CA LEU A 49 -26.28 14.93 -33.62
C LEU A 49 -26.20 15.80 -34.88
N LEU A 50 -25.48 16.91 -34.83
CA LEU A 50 -25.23 17.79 -35.97
C LEU A 50 -23.97 17.33 -36.70
N PRO A 51 -24.05 17.00 -38.00
CA PRO A 51 -22.89 16.54 -38.75
C PRO A 51 -21.83 17.64 -38.83
N LEU A 52 -20.58 17.24 -38.59
CA LEU A 52 -19.35 18.00 -38.84
C LEU A 52 -18.75 17.56 -40.19
N ALA A 53 -17.67 18.22 -40.62
CA ALA A 53 -17.03 17.95 -41.90
C ALA A 53 -16.55 16.50 -42.03
N ASP A 54 -16.07 15.92 -40.94
CA ASP A 54 -15.47 14.58 -40.88
C ASP A 54 -16.38 13.54 -40.20
N THR A 55 -17.67 13.85 -40.01
CA THR A 55 -18.60 12.90 -39.37
C THR A 55 -18.77 11.64 -40.22
N PRO A 56 -18.58 10.42 -39.65
CA PRO A 56 -18.73 9.17 -40.40
C PRO A 56 -20.14 9.03 -41.01
N ALA A 57 -20.21 8.56 -42.26
CA ALA A 57 -21.48 8.38 -42.97
C ALA A 57 -22.36 7.29 -42.33
N ASP A 58 -21.73 6.31 -41.68
CA ASP A 58 -22.37 5.11 -41.15
C ASP A 58 -22.96 5.28 -39.74
N LEU A 59 -22.86 6.46 -39.13
CA LEU A 59 -23.46 6.72 -37.80
C LEU A 59 -24.97 6.44 -37.76
N ALA A 60 -25.67 6.57 -38.88
CA ALA A 60 -27.09 6.22 -38.98
C ALA A 60 -27.34 4.71 -38.80
N ARG A 61 -26.38 3.84 -39.16
CA ARG A 61 -26.45 2.37 -38.99
C ARG A 61 -26.33 1.96 -37.52
N LEU A 62 -25.68 2.79 -36.70
CA LEU A 62 -25.66 2.68 -35.23
C LEU A 62 -26.98 3.17 -34.57
N GLY A 63 -28.02 3.43 -35.36
CA GLY A 63 -29.30 3.95 -34.84
C GLY A 63 -29.24 5.41 -34.36
N LEU A 64 -28.16 6.14 -34.66
CA LEU A 64 -27.99 7.52 -34.22
C LEU A 64 -28.87 8.48 -35.02
N LYS A 65 -29.42 9.47 -34.30
CA LYS A 65 -30.21 10.54 -34.90
C LYS A 65 -29.28 11.64 -35.40
N VAL A 66 -28.66 11.46 -36.56
CA VAL A 66 -27.82 12.50 -37.18
C VAL A 66 -28.69 13.39 -38.07
N ALA A 67 -28.66 14.71 -37.85
CA ALA A 67 -29.36 15.67 -38.69
C ALA A 67 -28.86 15.57 -40.14
N HIS A 68 -29.76 15.69 -41.11
CA HIS A 68 -29.36 15.73 -42.51
C HIS A 68 -28.43 16.94 -42.75
N PRO A 69 -27.29 16.80 -43.45
CA PRO A 69 -26.33 17.90 -43.64
C PRO A 69 -26.94 19.20 -44.19
N ASP A 70 -27.82 19.08 -45.18
CA ASP A 70 -28.57 20.23 -45.74
C ASP A 70 -29.61 20.86 -44.80
N ALA A 71 -29.98 20.20 -43.70
CA ALA A 71 -30.86 20.70 -42.65
C ALA A 71 -30.09 21.22 -41.40
N ALA A 72 -28.79 20.90 -41.28
CA ALA A 72 -27.98 21.30 -40.12
C ALA A 72 -27.93 22.82 -39.96
N HIS A 73 -28.17 23.31 -38.74
CA HIS A 73 -28.29 24.74 -38.47
C HIS A 73 -27.96 25.08 -36.99
N PRO A 74 -27.27 26.20 -36.69
CA PRO A 74 -26.88 26.58 -35.32
C PRO A 74 -28.05 26.75 -34.34
N LEU A 75 -29.27 27.00 -34.84
CA LEU A 75 -30.46 27.02 -33.99
C LEU A 75 -30.72 25.66 -33.32
N LEU A 76 -30.47 24.55 -34.02
CA LEU A 76 -30.72 23.21 -33.47
C LEU A 76 -29.81 22.95 -32.26
N GLU A 77 -28.57 23.41 -32.32
CA GLU A 77 -27.61 23.34 -31.21
C GLU A 77 -28.13 24.12 -29.98
N LYS A 78 -28.61 25.35 -30.20
CA LYS A 78 -29.25 26.16 -29.14
C LYS A 78 -30.50 25.51 -28.53
N LEU A 79 -31.13 24.58 -29.24
CA LEU A 79 -32.31 23.84 -28.80
C LEU A 79 -31.97 22.46 -28.19
N GLY A 80 -30.68 22.13 -28.10
CA GLY A 80 -30.19 20.91 -27.44
C GLY A 80 -29.76 19.79 -28.39
N ALA A 81 -29.59 20.05 -29.69
CA ALA A 81 -28.78 19.18 -30.55
C ALA A 81 -27.29 19.33 -30.18
N LEU A 82 -26.51 18.29 -30.37
CA LEU A 82 -25.08 18.31 -30.06
C LEU A 82 -24.26 18.19 -31.34
N PRO A 83 -23.10 18.85 -31.48
CA PRO A 83 -22.19 18.55 -32.57
C PRO A 83 -21.77 17.08 -32.51
N ALA A 84 -21.70 16.41 -33.67
CA ALA A 84 -21.25 15.03 -33.79
C ALA A 84 -19.72 14.93 -33.66
N THR A 85 -19.16 15.41 -32.54
CA THR A 85 -17.75 15.19 -32.22
C THR A 85 -17.55 13.70 -31.87
N PRO A 86 -16.35 13.14 -32.10
CA PRO A 86 -16.07 11.73 -31.81
C PRO A 86 -16.48 11.30 -30.39
N ARG A 87 -16.11 12.10 -29.38
CA ARG A 87 -16.50 11.87 -27.98
C ARG A 87 -18.01 11.98 -27.73
N ALA A 88 -18.70 12.92 -28.37
CA ALA A 88 -20.16 13.04 -28.26
C ALA A 88 -20.90 11.85 -28.91
N VAL A 89 -20.32 11.25 -29.96
CA VAL A 89 -20.84 10.04 -30.59
C VAL A 89 -20.63 8.81 -29.69
N LEU A 90 -19.41 8.61 -29.19
CA LEU A 90 -19.06 7.46 -28.32
C LEU A 90 -19.92 7.40 -27.05
N THR A 91 -20.15 8.55 -26.42
CA THR A 91 -20.94 8.65 -25.17
C THR A 91 -22.46 8.48 -25.36
N THR A 92 -22.93 8.21 -26.59
CA THR A 92 -24.36 7.94 -26.82
C THR A 92 -24.76 6.55 -26.32
N PRO A 93 -25.97 6.39 -25.74
CA PRO A 93 -26.45 5.08 -25.30
C PRO A 93 -26.50 4.03 -26.41
N GLN A 94 -26.71 4.45 -27.66
CA GLN A 94 -26.76 3.57 -28.82
C GLN A 94 -25.40 2.93 -29.13
N VAL A 95 -24.31 3.72 -29.09
CA VAL A 95 -22.96 3.18 -29.31
C VAL A 95 -22.57 2.25 -28.18
N ARG A 96 -22.84 2.63 -26.92
CA ARG A 96 -22.59 1.76 -25.77
C ARG A 96 -23.34 0.43 -25.85
N ALA A 97 -24.61 0.46 -26.26
CA ALA A 97 -25.40 -0.76 -26.46
C ALA A 97 -24.89 -1.61 -27.64
N ALA A 98 -24.44 -0.98 -28.73
CA ALA A 98 -23.87 -1.70 -29.87
C ALA A 98 -22.56 -2.40 -29.51
N VAL A 99 -21.70 -1.75 -28.71
CA VAL A 99 -20.44 -2.34 -28.22
C VAL A 99 -20.73 -3.49 -27.25
N ALA A 100 -21.64 -3.32 -26.29
CA ALA A 100 -22.01 -4.40 -25.37
C ALA A 100 -22.58 -5.63 -26.10
N ALA A 101 -23.33 -5.45 -27.19
CA ALA A 101 -23.88 -6.54 -27.99
C ALA A 101 -22.96 -7.00 -29.13
N SER A 102 -21.70 -6.53 -29.18
CA SER A 102 -20.83 -6.75 -30.33
C SER A 102 -20.36 -8.20 -30.48
N MET A 103 -20.28 -8.94 -29.38
CA MET A 103 -19.99 -10.38 -29.36
C MET A 103 -21.11 -11.21 -30.01
N ASP A 104 -22.38 -10.85 -29.73
CA ASP A 104 -23.56 -11.55 -30.26
C ASP A 104 -23.87 -11.24 -31.75
N ALA A 105 -23.28 -10.18 -32.29
CA ALA A 105 -23.59 -9.69 -33.63
C ALA A 105 -23.28 -10.70 -34.75
N GLY A 106 -22.40 -11.69 -34.48
CA GLY A 106 -22.06 -12.77 -35.41
C GLY A 106 -23.05 -13.96 -35.40
N GLU A 107 -23.89 -14.09 -34.37
CA GLU A 107 -24.79 -15.24 -34.18
C GLU A 107 -26.18 -15.07 -34.80
N ILE A 108 -26.46 -13.97 -35.52
CA ILE A 108 -27.78 -13.75 -36.13
C ILE A 108 -27.95 -14.68 -37.35
N TRP A 109 -28.52 -15.87 -37.10
CA TRP A 109 -28.94 -16.83 -38.12
C TRP A 109 -29.94 -16.19 -39.09
N TYR A 110 -29.49 -15.85 -40.30
CA TYR A 110 -30.17 -15.73 -41.62
C TYR A 110 -31.70 -15.51 -41.76
N ASP A 111 -32.46 -15.05 -40.76
CA ASP A 111 -33.94 -15.02 -40.86
C ASP A 111 -34.62 -13.77 -40.28
N ASP A 112 -33.91 -12.68 -39.96
CA ASP A 112 -34.57 -11.40 -39.70
C ASP A 112 -34.08 -10.25 -40.59
N GLU A 113 -35.05 -9.49 -41.10
CA GLU A 113 -34.92 -8.43 -42.09
C GLU A 113 -34.27 -7.14 -41.53
N ASP A 114 -33.34 -7.21 -40.58
CA ASP A 114 -32.58 -6.07 -40.07
C ASP A 114 -31.32 -5.81 -40.91
N GLN A 115 -31.54 -5.50 -42.20
CA GLN A 115 -30.49 -5.19 -43.20
C GLN A 115 -29.70 -3.88 -42.94
N GLY A 116 -29.69 -3.38 -41.69
CA GLY A 116 -29.18 -2.05 -41.33
C GLY A 116 -28.11 -2.01 -40.24
N ALA A 117 -27.97 -3.04 -39.40
CA ALA A 117 -26.96 -3.06 -38.34
C ALA A 117 -25.53 -3.21 -38.91
N LEU A 118 -24.53 -2.71 -38.18
CA LEU A 118 -23.11 -2.97 -38.50
C LEU A 118 -22.75 -4.38 -38.00
N GLY A 119 -21.95 -5.12 -38.76
CA GLY A 119 -21.30 -6.32 -38.24
C GLY A 119 -20.22 -5.96 -37.22
N ALA A 120 -19.68 -6.95 -36.50
CA ALA A 120 -18.65 -6.75 -35.48
C ALA A 120 -17.42 -6.00 -36.03
N ASP A 121 -16.87 -6.42 -37.17
CA ASP A 121 -15.71 -5.76 -37.81
C ASP A 121 -15.99 -4.31 -38.20
N ASP A 122 -17.14 -4.05 -38.83
CA ASP A 122 -17.56 -2.70 -39.23
C ASP A 122 -17.75 -1.79 -38.00
N LEU A 123 -18.30 -2.33 -36.91
CA LEU A 123 -18.47 -1.64 -35.64
C LEU A 123 -17.11 -1.32 -35.00
N ALA A 124 -16.19 -2.29 -34.97
CA ALA A 124 -14.84 -2.12 -34.45
C ALA A 124 -14.09 -1.01 -35.20
N ASP A 125 -14.12 -1.01 -36.54
CA ASP A 125 -13.47 0.03 -37.34
C ASP A 125 -14.06 1.43 -37.06
N VAL A 126 -15.39 1.53 -36.88
CA VAL A 126 -16.04 2.81 -36.54
C VAL A 126 -15.68 3.26 -35.12
N VAL A 127 -15.71 2.35 -34.14
CA VAL A 127 -15.38 2.68 -32.74
C VAL A 127 -13.92 3.07 -32.61
N LEU A 128 -12.98 2.30 -33.18
CA LEU A 128 -11.55 2.61 -33.16
C LEU A 128 -11.23 3.93 -33.88
N ALA A 129 -11.95 4.26 -34.96
CA ALA A 129 -11.84 5.59 -35.59
C ALA A 129 -12.26 6.71 -34.62
N LEU A 130 -13.41 6.56 -33.98
CA LEU A 130 -13.93 7.54 -33.03
C LEU A 130 -13.01 7.69 -31.81
N VAL A 131 -12.47 6.59 -31.29
CA VAL A 131 -11.54 6.56 -30.16
C VAL A 131 -10.24 7.30 -30.50
N ARG A 132 -9.67 7.04 -31.68
CA ARG A 132 -8.48 7.73 -32.19
C ARG A 132 -8.74 9.23 -32.37
N GLU A 133 -9.84 9.60 -32.99
CA GLU A 133 -10.19 11.01 -33.24
C GLU A 133 -10.61 11.78 -31.97
N ALA A 134 -11.11 11.06 -30.96
CA ALA A 134 -11.38 11.60 -29.63
C ALA A 134 -10.12 11.72 -28.76
N GLU A 135 -8.98 11.15 -29.21
CA GLU A 135 -7.72 11.06 -28.48
C GLU A 135 -7.91 10.46 -27.06
N LEU A 136 -8.73 9.40 -26.94
CA LEU A 136 -8.99 8.78 -25.64
C LEU A 136 -7.72 8.13 -25.06
N GLU A 137 -7.48 8.32 -23.77
CA GLU A 137 -6.44 7.59 -23.07
C GLU A 137 -7.00 6.28 -22.47
N PRO A 138 -6.17 5.27 -22.19
CA PRO A 138 -6.60 4.08 -21.46
C PRO A 138 -7.32 4.45 -20.15
N GLY A 139 -8.53 3.90 -19.96
CA GLY A 139 -9.37 4.18 -18.79
C GLY A 139 -10.33 5.37 -18.91
N ASP A 140 -10.28 6.15 -20.00
CA ASP A 140 -11.24 7.25 -20.24
C ASP A 140 -12.69 6.76 -20.35
N GLU A 141 -12.90 5.62 -21.03
CA GLU A 141 -14.21 5.01 -21.27
C GLU A 141 -14.11 3.48 -21.07
N PRO A 142 -14.06 2.97 -19.82
CA PRO A 142 -13.72 1.57 -19.52
C PRO A 142 -14.67 0.54 -20.15
N TRP A 143 -15.92 0.91 -20.42
CA TRP A 143 -16.92 0.04 -21.08
C TRP A 143 -16.54 -0.36 -22.52
N LEU A 144 -15.56 0.31 -23.13
CA LEU A 144 -15.04 -0.07 -24.46
C LEU A 144 -14.30 -1.42 -24.44
N ALA A 145 -13.92 -1.94 -23.26
CA ALA A 145 -13.35 -3.28 -23.09
C ALA A 145 -14.25 -4.41 -23.64
N ALA A 146 -15.57 -4.17 -23.74
CA ALA A 146 -16.52 -5.11 -24.32
C ALA A 146 -16.48 -5.18 -25.85
N LEU A 147 -15.72 -4.31 -26.52
CA LEU A 147 -15.67 -4.27 -27.98
C LEU A 147 -15.09 -5.58 -28.52
N ALA A 148 -15.89 -6.31 -29.26
CA ALA A 148 -15.48 -7.48 -30.04
C ALA A 148 -14.38 -7.12 -31.04
N LEU A 149 -13.20 -7.70 -30.85
CA LEU A 149 -12.05 -7.59 -31.75
C LEU A 149 -11.54 -9.00 -32.13
N PRO A 150 -10.94 -9.16 -33.32
CA PRO A 150 -10.29 -10.41 -33.68
C PRO A 150 -8.99 -10.63 -32.90
N ASP A 151 -8.81 -11.84 -32.40
CA ASP A 151 -7.55 -12.34 -31.87
C ASP A 151 -6.60 -12.82 -32.99
N GLU A 152 -5.46 -13.40 -32.61
CA GLU A 152 -4.44 -13.91 -33.53
C GLU A 152 -4.88 -15.12 -34.40
N ASP A 153 -5.93 -15.84 -33.98
CA ASP A 153 -6.56 -16.92 -34.73
C ASP A 153 -7.78 -16.45 -35.54
N GLY A 154 -8.18 -15.19 -35.36
CA GLY A 154 -9.35 -14.57 -36.00
C GLY A 154 -10.66 -14.88 -35.28
N GLU A 155 -10.62 -15.39 -34.05
CA GLU A 155 -11.77 -15.53 -33.18
C GLU A 155 -12.13 -14.17 -32.56
N THR A 156 -13.43 -13.94 -32.37
CA THR A 156 -13.91 -12.67 -31.80
C THR A 156 -13.83 -12.74 -30.28
N VAL A 157 -13.07 -11.81 -29.68
CA VAL A 157 -12.82 -11.73 -28.24
C VAL A 157 -13.06 -10.29 -27.77
N PRO A 158 -13.54 -10.06 -26.53
CA PRO A 158 -13.61 -8.72 -25.97
C PRO A 158 -12.24 -8.03 -25.94
N ALA A 159 -12.16 -6.76 -26.33
CA ALA A 159 -10.92 -5.99 -26.37
C ALA A 159 -10.16 -6.01 -25.03
N GLY A 160 -10.86 -6.01 -23.90
CA GLY A 160 -10.29 -6.06 -22.55
C GLY A 160 -9.59 -7.36 -22.19
N GLU A 161 -9.75 -8.41 -23.00
CA GLU A 161 -9.18 -9.74 -22.78
C GLU A 161 -8.06 -10.07 -23.78
N LEU A 162 -7.73 -9.11 -24.67
CA LEU A 162 -6.66 -9.25 -25.65
C LEU A 162 -5.38 -8.57 -25.19
N VAL A 163 -4.25 -9.16 -25.55
CA VAL A 163 -2.91 -8.58 -25.34
C VAL A 163 -2.39 -7.95 -26.62
N LEU A 164 -1.82 -6.74 -26.52
CA LEU A 164 -1.19 -6.08 -27.65
C LEU A 164 0.14 -6.79 -27.99
N PRO A 165 0.33 -7.29 -29.22
CA PRO A 165 1.57 -7.97 -29.61
C PRO A 165 2.81 -7.09 -29.41
N GLY A 166 3.85 -7.66 -28.79
CA GLY A 166 5.13 -6.98 -28.55
C GLY A 166 5.09 -5.85 -27.51
N SER A 167 4.02 -5.76 -26.73
CA SER A 167 3.91 -4.83 -25.60
C SER A 167 4.71 -5.29 -24.38
N PRO A 168 5.02 -4.38 -23.42
CA PRO A 168 5.65 -4.78 -22.16
C PRO A 168 4.91 -5.88 -21.39
N PHE A 169 3.57 -5.92 -21.43
CA PHE A 169 2.81 -7.00 -20.80
C PHE A 169 2.99 -8.34 -21.52
N ALA A 170 2.98 -8.32 -22.86
CA ALA A 170 3.24 -9.50 -23.69
C ALA A 170 4.60 -10.16 -23.40
N GLU A 171 5.61 -9.37 -23.04
CA GLU A 171 6.97 -9.88 -22.75
C GLU A 171 7.10 -10.54 -21.36
N ILE A 172 6.19 -10.24 -20.43
CA ILE A 172 6.25 -10.74 -19.05
C ILE A 172 5.21 -11.81 -18.74
N MET A 173 4.16 -11.94 -19.55
CA MET A 173 3.10 -12.91 -19.37
C MET A 173 3.59 -14.32 -19.74
N HIS A 174 3.11 -15.35 -19.05
CA HIS A 174 3.27 -16.73 -19.47
C HIS A 174 2.67 -16.96 -20.87
N GLU A 175 3.37 -17.77 -21.67
CA GLU A 175 2.95 -18.07 -23.04
C GLU A 175 1.61 -18.81 -23.06
N GLY A 176 0.61 -18.23 -23.76
CA GLY A 176 -0.69 -18.86 -23.98
C GLY A 176 -1.75 -18.60 -22.90
N GLU A 177 -1.50 -17.72 -21.93
CA GLU A 177 -2.49 -17.36 -20.91
C GLU A 177 -3.63 -16.48 -21.47
N LEU A 178 -3.28 -15.47 -22.27
CA LEU A 178 -4.24 -14.61 -22.98
C LEU A 178 -3.92 -14.56 -24.47
N ALA A 179 -4.97 -14.42 -25.28
CA ALA A 179 -4.84 -14.31 -26.73
C ALA A 179 -4.28 -12.94 -27.14
N PHE A 180 -3.45 -12.95 -28.18
CA PHE A 180 -2.97 -11.71 -28.78
C PHE A 180 -4.03 -11.09 -29.67
N CYS A 181 -4.10 -9.77 -29.70
CA CYS A 181 -4.88 -9.03 -30.70
C CYS A 181 -4.31 -9.30 -32.11
N ASP A 182 -5.19 -9.43 -33.11
CA ASP A 182 -4.79 -9.64 -34.51
C ASP A 182 -3.68 -8.66 -34.94
N ALA A 183 -2.59 -9.22 -35.48
CA ALA A 183 -1.42 -8.43 -35.85
C ALA A 183 -1.73 -7.41 -36.97
N GLY A 184 -2.66 -7.73 -37.88
CA GLY A 184 -3.10 -6.81 -38.93
C GLY A 184 -3.90 -5.62 -38.40
N LEU A 185 -4.73 -5.86 -37.38
CA LEU A 185 -5.45 -4.84 -36.64
C LEU A 185 -4.48 -3.94 -35.86
N ALA A 186 -3.53 -4.55 -35.14
CA ALA A 186 -2.48 -3.84 -34.40
C ALA A 186 -1.61 -2.95 -35.30
N GLU A 187 -1.19 -3.44 -36.48
CA GLU A 187 -0.43 -2.64 -37.45
C GLU A 187 -1.24 -1.46 -38.00
N ARG A 188 -2.54 -1.65 -38.23
CA ARG A 188 -3.44 -0.63 -38.81
C ARG A 188 -3.76 0.49 -37.81
N TRP A 189 -4.12 0.12 -36.59
CA TRP A 189 -4.66 1.06 -35.61
C TRP A 189 -3.59 1.59 -34.65
N GLY A 190 -2.54 0.83 -34.41
CA GLY A 190 -1.50 1.16 -33.44
C GLY A 190 -1.97 1.00 -32.00
N GLU A 191 -1.06 1.27 -31.06
CA GLU A 191 -1.25 1.04 -29.63
C GLU A 191 -2.36 1.90 -29.01
N GLN A 192 -2.41 3.21 -29.29
CA GLN A 192 -3.29 4.13 -28.55
C GLN A 192 -4.79 3.80 -28.70
N PRO A 193 -5.36 3.57 -29.90
CA PRO A 193 -6.78 3.26 -30.01
C PRO A 193 -7.15 1.90 -29.39
N LEU A 194 -6.26 0.91 -29.51
CA LEU A 194 -6.48 -0.43 -28.98
C LEU A 194 -6.43 -0.45 -27.45
N THR A 195 -5.42 0.20 -26.86
CA THR A 195 -5.28 0.31 -25.40
C THR A 195 -6.36 1.19 -24.77
N ALA A 196 -6.85 2.22 -25.49
CA ALA A 196 -8.01 3.00 -25.06
C ALA A 196 -9.32 2.17 -25.05
N CYS A 197 -9.41 1.13 -25.88
CA CYS A 197 -10.49 0.15 -25.84
C CYS A 197 -10.25 -1.00 -24.85
N GLY A 198 -9.13 -1.03 -24.12
CA GLY A 198 -8.86 -2.05 -23.10
C GLY A 198 -7.87 -3.15 -23.50
N VAL A 199 -7.37 -3.18 -24.74
CA VAL A 199 -6.32 -4.13 -25.13
C VAL A 199 -5.08 -3.92 -24.26
N LEU A 200 -4.57 -4.99 -23.65
CA LEU A 200 -3.52 -4.94 -22.64
C LEU A 200 -2.15 -4.70 -23.28
N ALA A 201 -1.57 -3.52 -23.05
CA ALA A 201 -0.15 -3.25 -23.33
C ALA A 201 0.72 -3.22 -22.06
N THR A 202 0.09 -3.08 -20.91
CA THR A 202 0.63 -3.11 -19.54
C THR A 202 -0.46 -3.74 -18.66
N PHE A 203 -0.16 -4.00 -17.38
CA PHE A 203 -1.19 -4.41 -16.42
C PHE A 203 -2.42 -3.48 -16.42
N ALA A 204 -3.61 -4.06 -16.30
CA ALA A 204 -4.85 -3.33 -16.10
C ALA A 204 -5.09 -3.01 -14.61
N LEU A 205 -5.80 -1.91 -14.37
CA LEU A 205 -6.27 -1.53 -13.05
C LEU A 205 -7.75 -1.84 -12.92
N VAL A 206 -8.11 -2.56 -11.87
CA VAL A 206 -9.48 -2.60 -11.37
C VAL A 206 -9.72 -1.39 -10.50
N ARG A 207 -10.82 -0.67 -10.76
CA ARG A 207 -11.23 0.51 -9.98
C ARG A 207 -12.70 0.43 -9.62
N THR A 208 -12.99 0.31 -8.34
CA THR A 208 -14.36 0.19 -7.86
C THR A 208 -14.55 1.00 -6.58
N THR A 209 -15.76 1.50 -6.35
CA THR A 209 -16.11 2.39 -5.25
C THR A 209 -17.25 1.81 -4.44
N ASP A 210 -17.28 2.13 -3.14
CA ASP A 210 -18.34 1.70 -2.23
C ASP A 210 -18.51 0.15 -2.20
N VAL A 211 -17.39 -0.57 -2.10
CA VAL A 211 -17.37 -2.04 -2.07
C VAL A 211 -17.66 -2.55 -0.66
N VAL A 212 -18.71 -3.33 -0.51
CA VAL A 212 -18.99 -4.06 0.73
C VAL A 212 -17.92 -5.15 0.88
N LEU A 213 -17.22 -5.15 2.01
CA LEU A 213 -16.20 -6.15 2.33
C LEU A 213 -16.88 -7.39 2.90
N ASP A 214 -17.45 -8.19 2.01
CA ASP A 214 -17.99 -9.52 2.28
C ASP A 214 -17.28 -10.53 1.35
N PRO A 215 -16.46 -11.46 1.88
CA PRO A 215 -15.72 -12.42 1.06
C PRO A 215 -16.64 -13.25 0.14
N ASP A 216 -17.86 -13.56 0.59
CA ASP A 216 -18.82 -14.35 -0.18
C ASP A 216 -19.45 -13.55 -1.35
N GLU A 217 -19.35 -12.21 -1.35
CA GLU A 217 -19.88 -11.34 -2.42
C GLU A 217 -18.79 -10.86 -3.40
N LEU A 218 -17.51 -11.14 -3.12
CA LEU A 218 -16.36 -10.74 -3.96
C LEU A 218 -16.01 -11.82 -4.99
N GLU A 219 -16.99 -12.22 -5.79
CA GLU A 219 -16.82 -13.11 -6.95
C GLU A 219 -16.94 -12.32 -8.26
N PRO A 220 -16.29 -12.76 -9.36
CA PRO A 220 -16.48 -12.16 -10.68
C PRO A 220 -17.97 -12.09 -11.05
N ARG A 221 -18.42 -10.94 -11.55
CA ARG A 221 -19.79 -10.77 -12.02
C ARG A 221 -20.06 -11.66 -13.22
N GLU A 222 -21.27 -12.22 -13.28
CA GLU A 222 -21.76 -12.87 -14.50
C GLU A 222 -21.89 -11.82 -15.62
N GLY A 223 -21.13 -12.01 -16.71
CA GLY A 223 -21.13 -11.12 -17.87
C GLY A 223 -20.36 -11.71 -19.05
N ASP A 224 -20.46 -11.05 -20.20
CA ASP A 224 -19.85 -11.51 -21.45
C ASP A 224 -18.37 -11.09 -21.59
N PHE A 225 -17.87 -10.27 -20.68
CA PHE A 225 -16.48 -9.82 -20.64
C PHE A 225 -16.06 -9.41 -19.21
N ALA A 226 -14.75 -9.34 -18.98
CA ALA A 226 -14.20 -8.88 -17.71
C ALA A 226 -14.34 -7.34 -17.52
N GLU A 227 -15.31 -6.92 -16.70
CA GLU A 227 -15.59 -5.50 -16.45
C GLU A 227 -14.46 -4.80 -15.66
N PRO A 228 -13.95 -3.63 -16.10
CA PRO A 228 -12.83 -2.95 -15.42
C PRO A 228 -13.11 -2.44 -13.99
N ASP A 229 -14.37 -2.39 -13.55
CA ASP A 229 -14.78 -1.99 -12.21
C ASP A 229 -15.26 -3.17 -11.34
N ASP A 230 -14.93 -4.39 -11.75
CA ASP A 230 -15.24 -5.61 -11.01
C ASP A 230 -14.05 -6.07 -10.16
N ALA A 231 -14.18 -5.92 -8.83
CA ALA A 231 -13.20 -6.41 -7.87
C ALA A 231 -13.12 -7.94 -7.82
N GLY A 232 -14.18 -8.65 -8.23
CA GLY A 232 -14.20 -10.10 -8.26
C GLY A 232 -13.17 -10.70 -9.21
N LEU A 233 -12.70 -9.94 -10.21
CA LEU A 233 -11.68 -10.35 -11.17
C LEU A 233 -10.27 -10.47 -10.57
N LEU A 234 -10.08 -9.99 -9.34
CA LEU A 234 -8.79 -10.04 -8.66
C LEU A 234 -8.58 -11.44 -8.06
N ASP A 235 -7.44 -12.07 -8.39
CA ASP A 235 -7.08 -13.40 -7.88
C ASP A 235 -7.08 -13.45 -6.34
N ALA A 236 -7.79 -14.41 -5.74
CA ALA A 236 -7.92 -14.59 -4.29
C ALA A 236 -8.35 -13.30 -3.52
N VAL A 237 -9.22 -12.49 -4.12
CA VAL A 237 -9.74 -11.25 -3.49
C VAL A 237 -10.59 -11.52 -2.25
N ASP A 238 -11.25 -12.67 -2.20
CA ASP A 238 -11.95 -13.20 -1.02
C ASP A 238 -11.00 -13.36 0.16
N VAL A 239 -9.81 -13.95 -0.07
CA VAL A 239 -8.78 -14.13 0.96
C VAL A 239 -8.20 -12.79 1.41
N TRP A 240 -7.98 -11.85 0.49
CA TRP A 240 -7.60 -10.48 0.87
C TRP A 240 -8.67 -9.83 1.76
N CYS A 241 -9.95 -10.02 1.44
CA CYS A 241 -11.05 -9.50 2.23
C CYS A 241 -11.10 -10.13 3.63
N GLU A 242 -10.91 -11.44 3.76
CA GLU A 242 -10.79 -12.13 5.05
C GLU A 242 -9.64 -11.55 5.89
N ASP A 243 -8.45 -11.43 5.32
CA ASP A 243 -7.28 -10.85 5.98
C ASP A 243 -7.51 -9.41 6.45
N VAL A 244 -8.27 -8.62 5.66
CA VAL A 244 -8.68 -7.27 6.04
C VAL A 244 -9.66 -7.31 7.21
N LEU A 245 -10.68 -8.17 7.17
CA LEU A 245 -11.68 -8.30 8.22
C LEU A 245 -11.09 -8.76 9.54
N ASP A 246 -10.10 -9.64 9.52
CA ASP A 246 -9.38 -10.12 10.72
C ASP A 246 -8.61 -9.00 11.45
N GLN A 247 -8.28 -7.90 10.77
CA GLN A 247 -7.62 -6.72 11.35
C GLN A 247 -8.60 -5.70 11.92
N LEU A 248 -9.89 -5.82 11.62
CA LEU A 248 -10.91 -4.84 11.98
C LEU A 248 -11.77 -5.32 13.14
N GLU A 249 -12.31 -4.38 13.91
CA GLU A 249 -13.28 -4.72 14.95
C GLU A 249 -14.55 -5.32 14.33
N GLN A 250 -14.97 -6.49 14.85
CA GLN A 250 -16.17 -7.15 14.35
C GLN A 250 -17.43 -6.34 14.67
N GLY A 251 -18.23 -6.07 13.63
CA GLY A 251 -19.46 -5.29 13.70
C GLY A 251 -20.71 -6.07 13.27
N PRO A 252 -21.91 -5.49 13.45
CA PRO A 252 -23.19 -6.11 13.08
C PRO A 252 -23.47 -6.10 11.56
N VAL A 253 -22.69 -5.33 10.79
CA VAL A 253 -22.76 -5.26 9.33
C VAL A 253 -21.34 -5.21 8.77
N PRO A 254 -21.10 -5.72 7.54
CA PRO A 254 -19.79 -5.67 6.92
C PRO A 254 -19.32 -4.22 6.70
N PRO A 255 -18.02 -3.93 6.85
CA PRO A 255 -17.45 -2.63 6.52
C PRO A 255 -17.41 -2.39 5.00
N VAL A 256 -17.15 -1.15 4.59
CA VAL A 256 -17.15 -0.75 3.17
C VAL A 256 -15.82 -0.14 2.77
N ALA A 257 -15.15 -0.68 1.76
CA ALA A 257 -14.01 -0.03 1.13
C ALA A 257 -14.51 1.12 0.23
N THR A 258 -14.10 2.36 0.53
CA THR A 258 -14.60 3.53 -0.20
C THR A 258 -14.16 3.53 -1.66
N GLU A 259 -12.93 3.06 -1.91
CA GLU A 259 -12.37 2.88 -3.24
C GLU A 259 -11.32 1.76 -3.18
N ILE A 260 -11.41 0.81 -4.10
CA ILE A 260 -10.37 -0.19 -4.35
C ILE A 260 -9.75 0.15 -5.71
N VAL A 261 -8.42 0.35 -5.69
CA VAL A 261 -7.59 0.44 -6.90
C VAL A 261 -6.57 -0.68 -6.82
N ALA A 262 -6.67 -1.65 -7.73
CA ALA A 262 -5.89 -2.88 -7.68
C ALA A 262 -5.37 -3.26 -9.06
N VAL A 263 -4.23 -3.94 -9.10
CA VAL A 263 -3.69 -4.52 -10.32
C VAL A 263 -4.23 -5.94 -10.47
N ARG A 264 -4.84 -6.24 -11.61
CA ARG A 264 -5.30 -7.60 -11.96
C ARG A 264 -4.24 -8.37 -12.76
N ASP A 265 -4.46 -9.67 -12.92
CA ASP A 265 -3.66 -10.56 -13.76
C ASP A 265 -2.18 -10.65 -13.32
N LEU A 266 -1.92 -10.57 -12.01
CA LEU A 266 -0.58 -10.70 -11.44
C LEU A 266 -0.07 -12.15 -11.52
N GLU A 267 -0.99 -13.10 -11.46
CA GLU A 267 -0.79 -14.54 -11.58
C GLU A 267 -0.38 -14.98 -12.99
N LEU A 268 -0.59 -14.14 -14.00
CA LEU A 268 -0.20 -14.43 -15.39
C LEU A 268 1.28 -14.15 -15.66
N VAL A 269 2.00 -13.53 -14.72
CA VAL A 269 3.41 -13.15 -14.89
C VAL A 269 4.31 -14.38 -14.84
N ASP A 270 5.19 -14.49 -15.83
CA ASP A 270 6.23 -15.52 -15.87
C ASP A 270 7.20 -15.40 -14.69
N ASP A 271 7.47 -16.52 -14.02
CA ASP A 271 8.37 -16.62 -12.87
C ASP A 271 9.74 -15.95 -13.11
N ASP A 272 10.27 -16.00 -14.35
CA ASP A 272 11.56 -15.41 -14.70
C ASP A 272 11.45 -13.92 -15.10
N ALA A 273 10.23 -13.37 -15.22
CA ALA A 273 9.94 -12.01 -15.65
C ALA A 273 9.54 -11.04 -14.51
N TRP A 274 9.49 -11.51 -13.27
CA TRP A 274 9.16 -10.67 -12.11
C TRP A 274 10.01 -9.39 -11.95
N PRO A 275 11.33 -9.37 -12.24
CA PRO A 275 12.09 -8.11 -12.21
C PRO A 275 11.53 -7.04 -13.15
N GLN A 276 11.10 -7.44 -14.35
CA GLN A 276 10.49 -6.58 -15.37
C GLN A 276 9.07 -6.16 -14.93
N ALA A 277 8.28 -7.10 -14.42
CA ALA A 277 6.92 -6.83 -13.92
C ALA A 277 6.93 -5.82 -12.77
N LEU A 278 7.81 -6.02 -11.77
CA LEU A 278 7.96 -5.09 -10.66
C LEU A 278 8.45 -3.70 -11.11
N ALA A 279 9.24 -3.61 -12.18
CA ALA A 279 9.66 -2.34 -12.77
C ALA A 279 8.49 -1.58 -13.44
N LEU A 280 7.51 -2.30 -14.03
CA LEU A 280 6.25 -1.71 -14.51
C LEU A 280 5.39 -1.25 -13.34
N LEU A 281 5.21 -2.11 -12.33
CA LEU A 281 4.41 -1.83 -11.12
C LEU A 281 4.94 -0.64 -10.31
N SER A 282 6.23 -0.31 -10.44
CA SER A 282 6.86 0.83 -9.77
C SER A 282 6.59 2.17 -10.45
N ARG A 283 5.85 2.21 -11.56
CA ARG A 283 5.52 3.45 -12.29
C ARG A 283 4.04 3.82 -12.11
N PRO A 284 3.69 5.11 -11.96
CA PRO A 284 2.29 5.53 -12.00
C PRO A 284 1.62 5.13 -13.32
N PRO A 285 0.33 4.76 -13.31
CA PRO A 285 -0.56 4.71 -12.15
C PRO A 285 -0.47 3.42 -11.31
N LEU A 286 0.21 2.36 -11.79
CA LEU A 286 0.29 1.06 -11.10
C LEU A 286 0.93 1.17 -9.71
N ARG A 287 1.91 2.05 -9.57
CA ARG A 287 2.56 2.36 -8.29
C ARG A 287 1.57 2.78 -7.23
N ASP A 288 0.52 3.52 -7.60
CA ASP A 288 -0.47 4.00 -6.64
C ASP A 288 -1.34 2.84 -6.12
N ALA A 289 -1.74 1.91 -6.99
CA ALA A 289 -2.46 0.68 -6.59
C ALA A 289 -1.64 -0.20 -5.63
N LEU A 290 -0.32 -0.15 -5.74
CA LEU A 290 0.60 -0.86 -4.85
C LEU A 290 0.84 -0.11 -3.52
N THR A 291 1.01 1.21 -3.55
CA THR A 291 1.57 1.94 -2.41
C THR A 291 0.55 2.72 -1.59
N GLN A 292 -0.65 2.97 -2.12
CA GLN A 292 -1.70 3.69 -1.40
C GLN A 292 -2.58 2.70 -0.60
N PRO A 293 -2.82 2.94 0.70
CA PRO A 293 -3.71 2.09 1.48
C PRO A 293 -5.17 2.26 1.05
N VAL A 294 -5.98 1.23 1.29
CA VAL A 294 -7.42 1.25 1.08
C VAL A 294 -8.08 1.83 2.32
N ARG A 295 -9.01 2.77 2.11
CA ARG A 295 -9.79 3.35 3.20
C ARG A 295 -11.08 2.57 3.40
N VAL A 296 -11.29 2.09 4.63
CA VAL A 296 -12.44 1.29 5.01
C VAL A 296 -13.32 2.10 5.96
N LEU A 297 -14.61 2.22 5.64
CA LEU A 297 -15.64 2.81 6.47
C LEU A 297 -16.24 1.73 7.37
N LEU A 298 -16.13 1.94 8.68
CA LEU A 298 -16.67 1.03 9.69
C LEU A 298 -18.14 1.31 9.99
N PRO A 299 -18.89 0.33 10.56
CA PRO A 299 -20.31 0.48 10.88
C PRO A 299 -20.65 1.64 11.84
N ASP A 300 -19.69 2.07 12.66
CA ASP A 300 -19.84 3.18 13.60
C ASP A 300 -19.59 4.56 12.97
N GLY A 301 -19.21 4.61 11.69
CA GLY A 301 -18.93 5.81 10.92
C GLY A 301 -17.47 6.29 11.00
N THR A 302 -16.60 5.57 11.71
CA THR A 302 -15.15 5.82 11.70
C THR A 302 -14.51 5.20 10.44
N THR A 303 -13.25 5.56 10.17
CA THR A 303 -12.53 5.00 9.02
C THR A 303 -11.16 4.50 9.41
N GLU A 304 -10.85 3.29 8.96
CA GLU A 304 -9.55 2.65 9.10
C GLU A 304 -8.82 2.58 7.76
N SER A 305 -7.49 2.47 7.81
CA SER A 305 -6.66 2.28 6.62
C SER A 305 -6.09 0.87 6.62
N VAL A 306 -6.33 0.14 5.53
CA VAL A 306 -5.86 -1.23 5.35
C VAL A 306 -4.96 -1.34 4.14
N ARG A 307 -4.22 -2.44 4.05
CA ARG A 307 -3.30 -2.69 2.93
C ARG A 307 -4.07 -2.85 1.62
N SER A 308 -3.53 -2.30 0.52
CA SER A 308 -4.11 -2.56 -0.80
C SER A 308 -3.97 -4.01 -1.21
N TYR A 309 -4.91 -4.48 -2.03
CA TYR A 309 -4.87 -5.82 -2.61
C TYR A 309 -3.53 -6.10 -3.30
N THR A 310 -3.05 -5.19 -4.16
CA THR A 310 -1.80 -5.37 -4.91
C THR A 310 -0.60 -5.57 -3.99
N ALA A 311 -0.51 -4.82 -2.88
CA ALA A 311 0.55 -4.99 -1.89
C ALA A 311 0.42 -6.31 -1.12
N TRP A 312 -0.81 -6.70 -0.77
CA TRP A 312 -1.10 -7.97 -0.12
C TRP A 312 -0.69 -9.16 -1.00
N TRP A 313 -1.09 -9.17 -2.26
CA TRP A 313 -0.81 -10.24 -3.21
C TRP A 313 0.71 -10.40 -3.40
N LEU A 314 1.43 -9.32 -3.71
CA LEU A 314 2.88 -9.37 -3.96
C LEU A 314 3.69 -9.78 -2.72
N ARG A 315 3.21 -9.47 -1.51
CA ARG A 315 3.84 -9.92 -0.25
C ARG A 315 3.79 -11.45 -0.10
N GLY A 316 2.68 -12.06 -0.52
CA GLY A 316 2.39 -13.49 -0.39
C GLY A 316 3.01 -14.38 -1.49
N HIS A 317 3.47 -13.79 -2.60
CA HIS A 317 3.91 -14.51 -3.79
C HIS A 317 5.44 -14.46 -4.00
N PRO A 318 6.06 -15.46 -4.65
CA PRO A 318 7.51 -15.60 -4.78
C PRO A 318 8.16 -14.64 -5.79
N VAL A 319 7.84 -13.35 -5.72
CA VAL A 319 8.17 -12.34 -6.76
C VAL A 319 9.58 -11.76 -6.68
N LEU A 320 10.35 -12.06 -5.62
CA LEU A 320 11.74 -11.61 -5.46
C LEU A 320 12.71 -12.79 -5.49
N GLY A 321 13.22 -13.11 -6.68
CA GLY A 321 14.19 -14.20 -6.87
C GLY A 321 13.63 -15.57 -6.44
N GLY A 322 12.34 -15.83 -6.72
CA GLY A 322 11.63 -17.05 -6.32
C GLY A 322 11.27 -17.10 -4.83
N ARG A 323 11.33 -15.97 -4.13
CA ARG A 323 11.05 -15.87 -2.68
C ARG A 323 9.97 -14.84 -2.42
N ARG A 324 9.17 -15.11 -1.38
CA ARG A 324 8.18 -14.16 -0.88
C ARG A 324 8.89 -12.93 -0.31
N PRO A 325 8.54 -11.72 -0.76
CA PRO A 325 9.12 -10.49 -0.23
C PRO A 325 8.90 -10.30 1.27
N ALA A 326 7.72 -10.69 1.77
CA ALA A 326 7.41 -10.65 3.20
C ALA A 326 8.38 -11.56 3.97
N GLY A 327 9.14 -10.96 4.89
CA GLY A 327 10.18 -11.66 5.67
C GLY A 327 11.57 -11.62 5.06
N LEU A 328 11.78 -10.82 4.01
CA LEU A 328 13.11 -10.41 3.55
C LEU A 328 13.45 -9.01 4.06
N ARG A 329 14.74 -8.67 4.08
CA ARG A 329 15.21 -7.30 4.31
C ARG A 329 15.93 -6.76 3.09
N ALA A 330 15.92 -5.43 2.95
CA ALA A 330 16.68 -4.75 1.91
C ALA A 330 18.19 -4.98 2.13
N ALA A 331 18.90 -5.34 1.05
CA ALA A 331 20.35 -5.42 1.06
C ALA A 331 20.95 -4.05 1.41
N GLY A 332 21.88 -4.01 2.37
CA GLY A 332 22.44 -2.75 2.88
C GLY A 332 21.47 -1.86 3.68
N GLY A 333 20.29 -2.38 4.04
CA GLY A 333 19.33 -1.71 4.92
C GLY A 333 19.77 -1.68 6.38
N ASP A 334 18.81 -1.50 7.29
CA ASP A 334 19.07 -1.35 8.73
C ASP A 334 19.89 -2.52 9.33
N PRO A 335 21.10 -2.25 9.87
CA PRO A 335 21.94 -3.26 10.50
C PRO A 335 21.28 -3.99 11.68
N LEU A 336 20.24 -3.42 12.31
CA LEU A 336 19.52 -4.07 13.40
C LEU A 336 18.66 -5.25 12.93
N LEU A 337 18.35 -5.35 11.64
CA LEU A 337 17.61 -6.46 11.06
C LEU A 337 18.51 -7.58 10.51
N ALA A 338 19.83 -7.36 10.48
CA ALA A 338 20.79 -8.35 10.02
C ALA A 338 20.77 -9.60 10.92
N GLY A 339 20.76 -10.79 10.28
CA GLY A 339 20.69 -12.08 10.99
C GLY A 339 19.27 -12.52 11.37
N LEU A 340 18.34 -11.58 11.58
CA LEU A 340 16.92 -11.85 11.82
C LEU A 340 16.14 -12.12 10.52
N TYR A 341 16.52 -11.40 9.46
CA TYR A 341 15.93 -11.48 8.13
C TYR A 341 16.99 -11.76 7.07
N ASP A 342 16.61 -12.54 6.08
CA ASP A 342 17.47 -12.83 4.93
C ASP A 342 17.46 -11.63 3.97
N GLU A 343 18.59 -11.37 3.32
CA GLU A 343 18.67 -10.29 2.33
C GLU A 343 17.93 -10.67 1.04
N ALA A 344 17.14 -9.72 0.53
CA ALA A 344 16.70 -9.70 -0.85
C ALA A 344 17.72 -8.97 -1.71
N ASP A 345 18.07 -9.53 -2.86
CA ASP A 345 18.72 -8.76 -3.92
C ASP A 345 17.66 -7.85 -4.55
N ALA A 346 17.53 -6.65 -4.00
CA ALA A 346 16.66 -5.60 -4.51
C ALA A 346 17.40 -4.65 -5.46
N THR A 347 18.50 -5.08 -6.08
CA THR A 347 19.23 -4.24 -7.03
C THR A 347 18.30 -3.81 -8.18
N GLY A 348 18.24 -2.50 -8.42
CA GLY A 348 17.28 -1.88 -9.36
C GLY A 348 16.00 -1.34 -8.71
N PHE A 349 15.75 -1.64 -7.42
CA PHE A 349 14.65 -1.06 -6.63
C PHE A 349 15.19 -0.06 -5.61
N GLU A 350 15.17 1.22 -5.97
CA GLU A 350 15.55 2.32 -5.06
C GLU A 350 14.34 2.97 -4.37
N ASP A 351 13.12 2.64 -4.80
CA ASP A 351 11.89 3.19 -4.22
C ASP A 351 11.56 2.48 -2.91
N GLU A 352 11.91 3.13 -1.80
CA GLU A 352 11.66 2.60 -0.45
C GLU A 352 10.17 2.36 -0.18
N GLN A 353 9.27 3.16 -0.77
CA GLN A 353 7.82 2.99 -0.57
C GLN A 353 7.33 1.71 -1.25
N VAL A 354 7.86 1.38 -2.42
CA VAL A 354 7.56 0.12 -3.12
C VAL A 354 8.12 -1.06 -2.34
N LEU A 355 9.37 -0.99 -1.86
CA LEU A 355 9.95 -2.06 -1.03
C LEU A 355 9.12 -2.33 0.23
N ARG A 356 8.68 -1.26 0.91
CA ARG A 356 7.77 -1.38 2.05
C ARG A 356 6.42 -1.96 1.63
N ALA A 357 5.84 -1.55 0.50
CA ALA A 357 4.59 -2.13 0.01
C ALA A 357 4.72 -3.64 -0.25
N LEU A 358 5.83 -4.07 -0.85
CA LEU A 358 6.20 -5.48 -1.01
C LEU A 358 6.46 -6.19 0.33
N GLY A 359 6.60 -5.50 1.45
CA GLY A 359 6.90 -6.13 2.75
C GLY A 359 8.36 -6.50 2.95
N VAL A 360 9.25 -5.92 2.15
CA VAL A 360 10.69 -5.95 2.42
C VAL A 360 10.99 -5.03 3.59
N ARG A 361 11.64 -5.56 4.62
CA ARG A 361 12.00 -4.80 5.83
C ARG A 361 13.15 -3.84 5.53
N THR A 362 12.90 -2.53 5.67
CA THR A 362 13.92 -1.49 5.41
C THR A 362 14.55 -0.95 6.68
N SER A 363 13.75 -0.76 7.74
CA SER A 363 14.22 -0.37 9.07
C SER A 363 13.36 -0.95 10.20
N VAL A 364 13.90 -1.00 11.41
CA VAL A 364 13.14 -1.40 12.61
C VAL A 364 11.95 -0.47 12.82
N ALA A 365 12.14 0.84 12.66
CA ALA A 365 11.05 1.81 12.83
C ALA A 365 9.91 1.55 11.84
N ALA A 366 10.23 1.32 10.56
CA ALA A 366 9.21 1.01 9.55
C ALA A 366 8.52 -0.34 9.81
N LEU A 367 9.25 -1.34 10.30
CA LEU A 367 8.65 -2.61 10.72
C LEU A 367 7.68 -2.43 11.88
N LEU A 368 8.06 -1.67 12.91
CA LEU A 368 7.22 -1.46 14.10
C LEU A 368 5.99 -0.58 13.82
N ASP A 369 6.02 0.24 12.76
CA ASP A 369 4.89 1.05 12.31
C ASP A 369 3.83 0.21 11.53
N GLU A 370 4.19 -1.01 11.10
CA GLU A 370 3.23 -1.93 10.46
C GLU A 370 2.34 -2.63 11.50
N PRO A 371 1.04 -2.82 11.21
CA PRO A 371 0.19 -3.70 12.01
C PRO A 371 0.82 -5.09 12.19
N GLY A 372 0.93 -5.55 13.43
CA GLY A 372 1.56 -6.83 13.77
C GLY A 372 3.09 -6.87 13.67
N GLY A 373 3.76 -5.76 13.30
CA GLY A 373 5.21 -5.71 13.11
C GLY A 373 6.01 -6.00 14.39
N ALA A 374 5.52 -5.57 15.56
CA ALA A 374 6.11 -5.89 16.85
C ALA A 374 6.05 -7.40 17.15
N ALA A 375 4.91 -8.04 16.89
CA ALA A 375 4.72 -9.47 17.06
C ALA A 375 5.62 -10.27 16.10
N GLU A 376 5.76 -9.83 14.85
CA GLU A 376 6.70 -10.41 13.89
C GLU A 376 8.15 -10.31 14.39
N LEU A 377 8.58 -9.12 14.84
CA LEU A 377 9.94 -8.92 15.35
C LEU A 377 10.22 -9.80 16.57
N LEU A 378 9.29 -9.86 17.52
CA LEU A 378 9.40 -10.71 18.71
C LEU A 378 9.46 -12.19 18.34
N THR A 379 8.64 -12.64 17.38
CA THR A 379 8.69 -14.01 16.84
C THR A 379 10.05 -14.32 16.21
N ARG A 380 10.60 -13.38 15.42
CA ARG A 380 11.94 -13.53 14.83
C ARG A 380 13.05 -13.52 15.88
N LEU A 381 12.89 -12.73 16.92
CA LEU A 381 13.75 -12.76 18.09
C LEU A 381 13.61 -14.06 18.87
N ALA A 382 12.48 -14.78 18.82
CA ALA A 382 12.31 -16.07 19.47
C ALA A 382 12.88 -17.26 18.65
N ASP A 383 13.19 -17.12 17.36
CA ASP A 383 13.74 -18.20 16.50
C ASP A 383 15.22 -18.53 16.78
N PRO A 384 15.57 -19.67 17.43
CA PRO A 384 16.94 -19.96 17.90
C PRO A 384 17.97 -20.10 16.77
N ASP A 385 17.53 -20.29 15.52
CA ASP A 385 18.42 -20.38 14.36
C ASP A 385 18.90 -18.99 13.87
N ARG A 386 18.34 -17.90 14.43
CA ARG A 386 18.70 -16.52 14.08
C ARG A 386 19.83 -15.97 14.96
N ALA A 387 20.89 -15.51 14.30
CA ALA A 387 22.03 -14.91 14.97
C ALA A 387 21.74 -13.44 15.34
N VAL A 388 21.76 -13.15 16.64
CA VAL A 388 21.54 -11.80 17.20
C VAL A 388 22.60 -11.52 18.25
N SER A 389 23.22 -10.35 18.21
CA SER A 389 24.18 -9.93 19.23
C SER A 389 23.50 -9.26 20.43
N ALA A 390 24.12 -9.29 21.62
CA ALA A 390 23.59 -8.58 22.80
C ALA A 390 23.41 -7.07 22.57
N ARG A 391 24.29 -6.45 21.77
CA ARG A 391 24.17 -5.03 21.38
C ARG A 391 22.96 -4.77 20.49
N GLN A 392 22.70 -5.67 19.55
CA GLN A 392 21.53 -5.60 18.68
C GLN A 392 20.26 -5.81 19.49
N LEU A 393 20.24 -6.78 20.40
CA LEU A 393 19.15 -7.04 21.32
C LEU A 393 18.82 -5.82 22.18
N HIS A 394 19.84 -5.16 22.75
CA HIS A 394 19.67 -3.91 23.50
C HIS A 394 18.99 -2.82 22.68
N ALA A 395 19.41 -2.64 21.42
CA ALA A 395 18.81 -1.63 20.55
C ALA A 395 17.36 -1.98 20.17
N LEU A 396 17.09 -3.24 19.83
CA LEU A 396 15.75 -3.71 19.46
C LEU A 396 14.76 -3.60 20.62
N TYR A 397 15.17 -4.00 21.83
CA TYR A 397 14.34 -3.82 23.03
C TYR A 397 14.14 -2.35 23.40
N GLY A 398 15.14 -1.49 23.15
CA GLY A 398 14.98 -0.04 23.32
C GLY A 398 13.95 0.58 22.36
N GLU A 399 13.82 0.06 21.13
CA GLU A 399 12.78 0.50 20.19
C GLU A 399 11.41 -0.08 20.57
N LEU A 400 11.34 -1.37 20.94
CA LEU A 400 10.09 -2.00 21.41
C LEU A 400 9.52 -1.29 22.63
N ALA A 401 10.35 -0.88 23.59
CA ALA A 401 9.96 -0.16 24.80
C ALA A 401 9.29 1.21 24.57
N ARG A 402 9.14 1.66 23.31
CA ARG A 402 8.39 2.86 22.94
C ARG A 402 6.95 2.59 22.54
N LEU A 403 6.60 1.31 22.33
CA LEU A 403 5.29 0.90 21.89
C LEU A 403 4.29 0.90 23.05
N ASP A 404 3.02 1.01 22.68
CA ASP A 404 1.91 0.81 23.60
C ASP A 404 1.75 -0.70 23.88
N PRO A 405 1.74 -1.16 25.15
CA PRO A 405 1.50 -2.55 25.49
C PRO A 405 0.22 -3.15 24.90
N GLU A 406 -0.82 -2.34 24.68
CA GLU A 406 -2.07 -2.81 24.07
C GLU A 406 -1.93 -3.20 22.59
N GLN A 407 -0.87 -2.74 21.91
CA GLN A 407 -0.60 -2.98 20.49
C GLN A 407 0.29 -4.20 20.23
N VAL A 408 0.77 -4.88 21.28
CA VAL A 408 1.75 -5.96 21.16
C VAL A 408 1.19 -7.29 21.64
N THR A 409 1.17 -8.27 20.74
CA THR A 409 0.94 -9.67 21.10
C THR A 409 2.20 -10.26 21.73
N LEU A 410 2.10 -10.70 22.98
CA LEU A 410 3.25 -11.21 23.74
C LEU A 410 3.61 -12.64 23.30
N PRO A 411 4.92 -12.94 23.12
CA PRO A 411 5.38 -14.30 22.86
C PRO A 411 5.54 -15.09 24.16
N ASP A 412 5.50 -16.42 24.06
CA ASP A 412 5.83 -17.32 25.17
C ASP A 412 7.36 -17.39 25.44
N GLU A 413 8.17 -17.03 24.44
CA GLU A 413 9.63 -17.09 24.48
C GLU A 413 10.26 -15.75 24.12
N LEU A 414 11.36 -15.42 24.80
CA LEU A 414 12.13 -14.19 24.59
C LEU A 414 13.60 -14.51 24.34
N ARG A 415 14.31 -13.60 23.67
CA ARG A 415 15.76 -13.68 23.54
C ARG A 415 16.43 -12.89 24.64
N ALA A 416 17.22 -13.56 25.46
CA ALA A 416 17.90 -12.98 26.60
C ALA A 416 19.40 -13.24 26.55
N VAL A 417 20.14 -12.54 27.39
CA VAL A 417 21.56 -12.82 27.67
C VAL A 417 21.64 -13.65 28.95
N VAL A 418 22.19 -14.86 28.85
CA VAL A 418 22.42 -15.78 29.96
C VAL A 418 23.92 -16.02 30.09
N ASP A 419 24.53 -15.60 31.19
CA ASP A 419 25.97 -15.71 31.44
C ASP A 419 26.85 -15.20 30.27
N GLY A 420 26.41 -14.10 29.63
CA GLY A 420 27.11 -13.46 28.50
C GLY A 420 26.77 -14.03 27.11
N GLU A 421 26.00 -15.11 27.04
CA GLU A 421 25.58 -15.75 25.78
C GLU A 421 24.12 -15.42 25.45
N VAL A 422 23.84 -15.11 24.19
CA VAL A 422 22.47 -14.83 23.72
C VAL A 422 21.72 -16.16 23.52
N ARG A 423 20.55 -16.31 24.15
CA ARG A 423 19.72 -17.53 24.10
C ARG A 423 18.23 -17.23 24.09
N VAL A 424 17.44 -18.17 23.61
CA VAL A 424 15.98 -18.18 23.80
C VAL A 424 15.65 -18.77 25.15
N VAL A 425 14.73 -18.15 25.85
CA VAL A 425 14.24 -18.54 27.17
C VAL A 425 12.72 -18.38 27.23
N ASP A 426 12.09 -19.05 28.19
CA ASP A 426 10.69 -18.80 28.54
C ASP A 426 10.55 -17.35 29.04
N ALA A 427 9.51 -16.65 28.59
CA ALA A 427 9.26 -15.27 28.98
C ALA A 427 9.11 -15.12 30.51
N ALA A 428 8.57 -16.14 31.20
CA ALA A 428 8.42 -16.14 32.66
C ALA A 428 9.75 -16.20 33.43
N ASP A 429 10.83 -16.66 32.78
CA ASP A 429 12.17 -16.75 33.37
C ASP A 429 13.03 -15.51 33.06
N ALA A 430 12.57 -14.61 32.20
CA ALA A 430 13.30 -13.43 31.78
C ALA A 430 13.14 -12.26 32.77
N LEU A 431 14.22 -11.48 32.94
CA LEU A 431 14.25 -10.26 33.73
C LEU A 431 14.84 -9.11 32.94
N VAL A 432 14.25 -7.92 33.04
CA VAL A 432 14.85 -6.70 32.47
C VAL A 432 16.07 -6.31 33.30
N ALA A 433 17.21 -6.09 32.63
CA ALA A 433 18.48 -5.74 33.26
C ALA A 433 18.51 -4.25 33.61
N ASP A 434 17.88 -3.89 34.73
CA ASP A 434 17.70 -2.50 35.16
C ASP A 434 18.65 -2.05 36.28
N ALA A 435 19.44 -2.95 36.86
CA ALA A 435 20.33 -2.67 37.99
C ALA A 435 21.72 -3.28 37.77
N PRO A 436 22.70 -2.51 37.26
CA PRO A 436 24.02 -3.03 36.91
C PRO A 436 24.85 -3.50 38.13
N ASP A 437 24.57 -2.99 39.33
CA ASP A 437 25.19 -3.44 40.58
C ASP A 437 24.79 -4.86 40.98
N LEU A 438 23.65 -5.34 40.50
CA LEU A 438 23.14 -6.68 40.82
C LEU A 438 23.66 -7.76 39.87
N LEU A 439 24.31 -7.41 38.75
CA LEU A 439 24.82 -8.38 37.76
C LEU A 439 25.71 -9.49 38.33
N PRO A 440 26.57 -9.28 39.35
CA PRO A 440 27.33 -10.37 39.95
C PRO A 440 26.45 -11.44 40.64
N LEU A 441 25.20 -11.11 40.99
CA LEU A 441 24.23 -12.01 41.62
C LEU A 441 23.39 -12.80 40.61
N THR A 442 23.56 -12.57 39.30
CA THR A 442 22.65 -13.09 38.26
C THR A 442 23.15 -14.34 37.55
N SER A 443 23.99 -15.17 38.19
CA SER A 443 24.49 -16.40 37.55
C SER A 443 23.33 -17.30 37.12
N GLY A 444 23.30 -17.63 35.82
CA GLY A 444 22.23 -18.43 35.20
C GLY A 444 20.90 -17.70 34.97
N ALA A 445 20.78 -16.42 35.35
CA ALA A 445 19.56 -15.65 35.07
C ALA A 445 19.52 -15.18 33.62
N ALA A 446 18.31 -15.06 33.06
CA ALA A 446 18.07 -14.57 31.72
C ALA A 446 17.78 -13.07 31.73
N LEU A 447 18.70 -12.28 31.19
CA LEU A 447 18.63 -10.83 31.25
C LEU A 447 18.27 -10.21 29.89
N LEU A 448 17.25 -9.35 29.86
CA LEU A 448 16.88 -8.54 28.71
C LEU A 448 17.66 -7.22 28.78
N PRO A 449 18.65 -7.00 27.89
CA PRO A 449 19.43 -5.77 27.91
C PRO A 449 18.58 -4.62 27.34
N VAL A 450 18.59 -3.48 28.02
CA VAL A 450 17.89 -2.27 27.58
C VAL A 450 18.52 -1.04 28.21
N ALA A 451 18.27 0.14 27.64
CA ALA A 451 18.67 1.39 28.26
C ALA A 451 17.94 1.57 29.62
N PRO A 452 18.62 2.00 30.70
CA PRO A 452 18.00 2.11 32.02
C PRO A 452 16.73 2.96 32.08
N ASP A 453 16.65 4.02 31.28
CA ASP A 453 15.48 4.91 31.15
C ASP A 453 14.29 4.27 30.44
N ARG A 454 14.46 3.06 29.89
CA ARG A 454 13.44 2.28 29.18
C ARG A 454 13.10 0.96 29.86
N ALA A 455 13.74 0.67 30.99
CA ALA A 455 13.62 -0.61 31.65
C ALA A 455 12.22 -0.87 32.23
N ALA A 456 11.56 0.18 32.75
CA ALA A 456 10.21 0.07 33.27
C ALA A 456 9.20 -0.17 32.14
N GLU A 457 9.31 0.60 31.05
CA GLU A 457 8.45 0.48 29.89
C GLU A 457 8.61 -0.87 29.20
N LEU A 458 9.84 -1.38 29.07
CA LEU A 458 10.07 -2.73 28.52
C LEU A 458 9.48 -3.82 29.41
N ALA A 459 9.64 -3.70 30.74
CA ALA A 459 9.11 -4.67 31.69
C ALA A 459 7.57 -4.71 31.65
N GLU A 460 6.93 -3.55 31.55
CA GLU A 460 5.48 -3.42 31.36
C GLU A 460 5.02 -3.99 30.02
N LEU A 461 5.69 -3.62 28.93
CA LEU A 461 5.41 -4.11 27.58
C LEU A 461 5.46 -5.63 27.49
N LEU A 462 6.52 -6.25 28.00
CA LEU A 462 6.72 -7.70 27.92
C LEU A 462 6.11 -8.48 29.10
N GLN A 463 5.53 -7.78 30.08
CA GLN A 463 5.00 -8.33 31.32
C GLN A 463 6.01 -9.21 32.10
N VAL A 464 7.27 -8.77 32.15
CA VAL A 464 8.37 -9.46 32.84
C VAL A 464 8.86 -8.69 34.07
N GLY A 465 9.55 -9.38 34.97
CA GLY A 465 10.11 -8.75 36.17
C GLY A 465 11.34 -7.87 35.86
N ARG A 466 11.63 -6.92 36.74
CA ARG A 466 12.89 -6.17 36.74
C ARG A 466 13.89 -6.80 37.68
N LEU A 467 15.17 -6.78 37.31
CA LEU A 467 16.24 -7.34 38.11
C LEU A 467 16.27 -6.74 39.54
N SER A 468 16.09 -5.42 39.67
CA SER A 468 16.06 -4.70 40.95
C SER A 468 14.92 -5.11 41.90
N GLU A 469 13.86 -5.70 41.35
CA GLU A 469 12.69 -6.14 42.10
C GLU A 469 12.79 -7.62 42.49
N SER A 470 13.34 -8.43 41.58
CA SER A 470 13.43 -9.88 41.72
C SER A 470 14.62 -10.36 42.55
N VAL A 471 15.74 -9.62 42.55
CA VAL A 471 16.95 -9.99 43.30
C VAL A 471 17.04 -9.18 44.58
N GLU A 472 17.03 -9.88 45.72
CA GLU A 472 17.41 -9.30 47.00
C GLU A 472 18.93 -9.30 47.13
N ALA A 473 19.49 -8.20 47.66
CA ALA A 473 20.93 -8.02 47.85
C ALA A 473 21.19 -7.36 49.21
N GLU A 474 20.93 -8.10 50.30
CA GLU A 474 21.14 -7.56 51.65
C GLU A 474 22.64 -7.43 51.94
N VAL A 475 23.09 -6.20 52.26
CA VAL A 475 24.47 -5.93 52.66
C VAL A 475 24.71 -6.50 54.05
N THR A 476 25.70 -7.39 54.17
CA THR A 476 26.02 -8.12 55.41
C THR A 476 27.30 -7.64 56.09
N THR A 477 28.07 -6.79 55.42
CA THR A 477 29.33 -6.21 55.91
C THR A 477 29.12 -4.82 56.49
N ALA A 478 29.96 -4.45 57.46
CA ALA A 478 29.99 -3.10 58.02
C ALA A 478 30.95 -2.24 57.19
N GLY A 479 30.56 -0.99 56.93
CA GLY A 479 31.40 0.00 56.26
C GLY A 479 31.36 1.34 56.97
N ASP A 480 32.24 2.24 56.54
CA ASP A 480 32.39 3.58 57.08
C ASP A 480 31.71 4.62 56.16
N GLU A 481 31.12 5.68 56.73
CA GLU A 481 30.48 6.73 55.93
C GLU A 481 31.50 7.77 55.44
N HIS A 482 31.50 8.04 54.14
CA HIS A 482 32.38 9.02 53.48
C HIS A 482 31.57 10.11 52.76
N GLN A 483 32.11 11.33 52.71
CA GLN A 483 31.52 12.41 51.91
C GLN A 483 31.92 12.29 50.45
N VAL A 484 30.96 12.50 49.54
CA VAL A 484 31.24 12.57 48.11
C VAL A 484 32.04 13.84 47.80
N PRO A 485 33.19 13.77 47.09
CA PRO A 485 33.99 14.95 46.77
C PRO A 485 33.22 16.05 46.03
N ASP A 486 33.51 17.32 46.35
CA ASP A 486 32.84 18.48 45.76
C ASP A 486 32.96 18.53 44.23
N ALA A 487 34.11 18.13 43.68
CA ALA A 487 34.34 18.06 42.24
C ALA A 487 33.42 17.04 41.55
N VAL A 488 33.17 15.89 42.18
CA VAL A 488 32.24 14.86 41.66
C VAL A 488 30.80 15.36 41.71
N ARG A 489 30.39 16.03 42.80
CA ARG A 489 29.05 16.63 42.89
C ARG A 489 28.86 17.77 41.90
N ALA A 490 29.92 18.55 41.62
CA ALA A 490 29.90 19.56 40.58
C ALA A 490 29.78 18.93 39.17
N LEU A 491 30.42 17.77 38.96
CA LEU A 491 30.34 17.02 37.71
C LEU A 491 28.94 16.46 37.46
N LEU A 492 28.41 15.67 38.41
CA LEU A 492 27.18 14.90 38.28
C LEU A 492 25.91 15.70 38.62
N GLY A 493 26.05 16.83 39.32
CA GLY A 493 24.94 17.73 39.61
C GLY A 493 24.21 17.43 40.93
N PRO A 494 23.06 18.09 41.16
CA PRO A 494 22.41 18.16 42.48
C PRO A 494 21.82 16.82 42.98
N ASP A 495 21.52 15.89 42.07
CA ASP A 495 20.95 14.58 42.40
C ASP A 495 22.00 13.58 42.91
N THR A 496 23.28 13.96 42.89
CA THR A 496 24.37 13.16 43.44
C THR A 496 24.21 12.98 44.95
N PRO A 497 24.33 11.73 45.48
CA PRO A 497 24.36 11.50 46.92
C PRO A 497 25.40 12.38 47.63
N ARG A 498 25.10 12.77 48.87
CA ARG A 498 26.06 13.54 49.69
C ARG A 498 27.12 12.66 50.33
N THR A 499 26.75 11.42 50.62
CA THR A 499 27.58 10.42 51.29
C THR A 499 27.42 9.07 50.61
N TYR A 500 28.39 8.20 50.85
CA TYR A 500 28.38 6.79 50.53
C TYR A 500 29.02 6.01 51.67
N ILE A 501 28.79 4.70 51.72
CA ILE A 501 29.39 3.80 52.71
C ILE A 501 30.51 3.01 52.01
N GLU A 502 31.75 3.19 52.44
CA GLU A 502 32.93 2.49 51.95
C GLU A 502 33.17 1.22 52.78
N HIS A 503 33.43 0.10 52.11
CA HIS A 503 33.69 -1.20 52.72
C HIS A 503 35.08 -1.67 52.33
N GLU A 504 35.80 -2.35 53.22
CA GLU A 504 37.02 -3.08 52.82
C GLU A 504 36.66 -4.29 51.92
N GLU A 505 35.54 -4.93 52.19
CA GLU A 505 34.94 -6.02 51.42
C GLU A 505 33.42 -5.85 51.49
N LEU A 506 32.75 -5.65 50.35
CA LEU A 506 31.29 -5.48 50.30
C LEU A 506 30.62 -6.80 49.92
N LEU A 507 29.95 -7.43 50.88
CA LEU A 507 29.20 -8.68 50.65
C LEU A 507 27.70 -8.44 50.68
N ALA A 508 27.04 -8.78 49.56
CA ALA A 508 25.58 -8.86 49.47
C ALA A 508 25.16 -10.30 49.20
N ASN A 509 24.33 -10.88 50.07
CA ASN A 509 23.91 -12.29 49.98
C ASN A 509 25.08 -13.30 49.79
N GLY A 510 26.23 -13.01 50.38
CA GLY A 510 27.43 -13.85 50.31
C GLY A 510 28.22 -13.75 49.01
N VAL A 511 27.89 -12.79 48.13
CA VAL A 511 28.65 -12.47 46.92
C VAL A 511 29.31 -11.10 47.09
N GLU A 512 30.57 -11.02 46.68
CA GLU A 512 31.35 -9.78 46.70
C GLU A 512 30.92 -8.86 45.54
N LEU A 513 30.63 -7.59 45.87
CA LEU A 513 30.24 -6.56 44.92
C LEU A 513 31.22 -5.38 44.98
N ASP A 514 31.49 -4.76 43.83
CA ASP A 514 32.26 -3.50 43.80
C ASP A 514 31.45 -2.33 44.39
N TRP A 515 30.13 -2.35 44.17
CA TRP A 515 29.18 -1.37 44.67
C TRP A 515 27.77 -1.94 44.69
N HIS A 516 26.91 -1.34 45.52
CA HIS A 516 25.49 -1.66 45.59
C HIS A 516 24.70 -0.43 46.03
N ARG A 517 23.57 -0.15 45.37
CA ARG A 517 22.65 0.90 45.81
C ARG A 517 21.39 0.26 46.36
N THR A 518 21.19 0.39 47.67
CA THR A 518 20.02 -0.19 48.35
C THR A 518 18.73 0.51 47.94
N ARG A 519 17.58 -0.13 48.20
CA ARG A 519 16.24 0.42 47.87
C ARG A 519 15.91 1.74 48.57
N ASP A 520 16.48 1.98 49.76
CA ASP A 520 16.39 3.25 50.49
C ASP A 520 17.37 4.34 49.97
N GLY A 521 18.15 4.02 48.94
CA GLY A 521 18.99 4.95 48.20
C GLY A 521 20.39 5.12 48.77
N VAL A 522 20.81 4.28 49.73
CA VAL A 522 22.15 4.30 50.30
C VAL A 522 23.12 3.63 49.31
N LEU A 523 24.21 4.32 49.00
CA LEU A 523 25.27 3.77 48.15
C LEU A 523 26.34 3.11 49.01
N HIS A 524 26.60 1.83 48.76
CA HIS A 524 27.70 1.04 49.31
C HIS A 524 28.73 0.79 48.21
N ALA A 525 30.02 0.83 48.53
CA ALA A 525 31.09 0.53 47.58
C ALA A 525 32.34 -0.03 48.28
N ALA A 526 33.11 -0.87 47.59
CA ALA A 526 34.37 -1.45 48.08
C ALA A 526 35.60 -1.08 47.23
N THR A 527 35.39 -0.52 46.03
CA THR A 527 36.47 -0.13 45.12
C THR A 527 36.30 1.30 44.63
N LEU A 528 37.38 1.92 44.17
CA LEU A 528 37.32 3.28 43.60
C LEU A 528 36.40 3.30 42.38
N GLU A 529 36.50 2.29 41.52
CA GLU A 529 35.64 2.08 40.37
C GLU A 529 34.19 1.85 40.79
N GLY A 530 33.95 1.12 41.89
CA GLY A 530 32.64 0.92 42.48
C GLY A 530 32.00 2.22 42.99
N VAL A 531 32.75 3.05 43.74
CA VAL A 531 32.29 4.38 44.16
C VAL A 531 31.91 5.21 42.94
N ALA A 532 32.75 5.21 41.91
CA ALA A 532 32.51 5.97 40.69
C ALA A 532 31.26 5.50 39.93
N ALA A 533 31.11 4.18 39.75
CA ALA A 533 29.96 3.56 39.10
C ALA A 533 28.66 3.84 39.87
N GLY A 534 28.68 3.67 41.19
CA GLY A 534 27.52 3.89 42.03
C GLY A 534 27.07 5.35 42.12
N LEU A 535 28.00 6.30 42.16
CA LEU A 535 27.66 7.73 42.13
C LEU A 535 27.10 8.14 40.76
N ALA A 536 27.71 7.68 39.67
CA ALA A 536 27.21 7.93 38.32
C ALA A 536 25.81 7.32 38.11
N TRP A 537 25.58 6.11 38.61
CA TRP A 537 24.28 5.44 38.58
C TRP A 537 23.23 6.20 39.40
N ALA A 538 23.55 6.57 40.64
CA ALA A 538 22.65 7.31 41.52
C ALA A 538 22.24 8.68 40.94
N ALA A 539 23.10 9.31 40.14
CA ALA A 539 22.84 10.57 39.46
C ALA A 539 22.21 10.41 38.06
N GLY A 540 21.86 9.19 37.62
CA GLY A 540 21.29 8.93 36.30
C GLY A 540 22.26 9.19 35.13
N GLN A 541 23.56 9.21 35.39
CA GLN A 541 24.62 9.57 34.43
C GLN A 541 25.62 8.43 34.25
N TRP A 542 25.11 7.21 34.03
CA TRP A 542 25.92 6.00 33.87
C TRP A 542 27.13 6.11 32.92
N PRO A 543 27.06 6.81 31.76
CA PRO A 543 28.21 6.98 30.87
C PRO A 543 29.43 7.65 31.54
N ARG A 544 29.21 8.45 32.59
CA ARG A 544 30.23 9.29 33.23
C ARG A 544 31.03 8.61 34.32
N ARG A 545 30.76 7.33 34.62
CA ARG A 545 31.47 6.57 35.66
C ARG A 545 33.00 6.60 35.52
N PHE A 546 33.53 6.70 34.30
CA PHE A 546 34.97 6.81 34.06
C PHE A 546 35.53 8.20 34.34
N GLU A 547 34.78 9.27 34.05
CA GLU A 547 35.14 10.64 34.47
C GLU A 547 35.13 10.75 36.00
N VAL A 548 34.13 10.15 36.65
CA VAL A 548 34.02 10.12 38.10
C VAL A 548 35.20 9.36 38.71
N ALA A 549 35.58 8.20 38.16
CA ALA A 549 36.74 7.45 38.62
C ALA A 549 38.03 8.29 38.52
N ALA A 550 38.25 8.97 37.39
CA ALA A 550 39.39 9.84 37.19
C ALA A 550 39.43 11.02 38.19
N LEU A 551 38.28 11.58 38.55
CA LEU A 551 38.19 12.65 39.56
C LEU A 551 38.39 12.16 40.99
N ILE A 552 37.97 10.94 41.30
CA ILE A 552 38.23 10.33 42.61
C ILE A 552 39.72 10.01 42.76
N GLU A 553 40.36 9.52 41.69
CA GLU A 553 41.80 9.24 41.65
C GLU A 553 42.65 10.52 41.71
N ASP A 554 42.30 11.54 40.91
CA ASP A 554 42.98 12.84 40.88
C ASP A 554 41.98 14.02 40.80
N PRO A 555 41.63 14.62 41.96
CA PRO A 555 40.71 15.77 42.00
C PRO A 555 41.18 17.00 41.21
N SER A 556 42.47 17.10 40.86
CA SER A 556 43.02 18.24 40.12
C SER A 556 42.66 18.24 38.63
N ARG A 557 42.18 17.11 38.10
CA ARG A 557 41.77 16.95 36.69
C ARG A 557 40.45 17.64 36.32
N THR A 558 39.83 18.36 37.26
CA THR A 558 38.58 19.08 37.03
C THR A 558 38.66 19.96 35.78
N GLU A 559 39.61 20.91 35.70
CA GLU A 559 39.75 21.85 34.55
C GLU A 559 40.09 21.18 33.20
N GLU A 560 40.67 19.97 33.24
CA GLU A 560 40.94 19.17 32.05
C GLU A 560 39.63 18.56 31.53
N LEU A 561 38.93 17.82 32.39
CA LEU A 561 37.65 17.20 32.05
C LEU A 561 36.59 18.23 31.66
N GLU A 562 36.56 19.40 32.33
CA GLU A 562 35.64 20.47 31.97
C GLU A 562 35.84 21.02 30.56
N ARG A 563 37.09 20.99 30.08
CA ARG A 563 37.48 21.48 28.76
C ARG A 563 37.23 20.45 27.68
N ASP A 564 37.47 19.18 27.97
CA ASP A 564 37.20 18.08 27.03
C ASP A 564 35.71 17.97 26.72
N ARG A 565 34.83 18.30 27.68
CA ARG A 565 33.38 18.43 27.47
C ARG A 565 32.95 19.48 26.45
N TRP A 566 33.86 20.30 25.90
CA TRP A 566 33.51 21.21 24.79
C TRP A 566 33.25 20.47 23.48
N PHE A 567 33.59 19.17 23.41
CA PHE A 567 33.50 18.35 22.21
C PHE A 567 32.51 17.17 22.33
N ASP A 568 31.91 16.97 23.50
CA ASP A 568 30.73 16.10 23.71
C ASP A 568 29.46 16.83 23.26
#